data_AF-A0A6P1DYF6-F1
#
_entry.id   AF-A0A6P1DYF6-F1
#
_cell.length_a   1.000
_cell.length_b   1.000
_cell.length_c   1.000
_cell.angle_alpha   90.00
_cell.angle_beta   90.00
_cell.angle_gamma   90.00
#
_symmetry.space_group_name_H-M   'P 1'
#
loop_
_entity.id
_entity.type
_entity.pdbx_description
1 polymer ?
#
loop_
_entity_poly.entity_id
_entity_poly.type
_entity_poly.pdbx_seq_one_letter_code
_entity_poly.pdbx_strand_id
1 'polypeptide(L)'
;MTKSTLTLLAASCLAAPLFSPLANAAHPSFDCAKATHEVEQLICKDADLAALDQSLAELYATLMKHTPASQQGALKTEQRGWVKGRNDCWKADDKHGCIKAEYKSRINELKDR
;
A
#
# COMPACT_ATOMS: atom_id res chain seq x y z
N MET A 1 -66.19 18.07 -30.68
CA MET A 1 -64.89 18.12 -31.38
C MET A 1 -63.86 18.71 -30.42
N THR A 2 -62.88 17.90 -30.08
CA THR A 2 -61.82 18.06 -29.08
C THR A 2 -60.80 19.14 -29.43
N LYS A 3 -60.38 19.95 -28.45
CA LYS A 3 -59.03 20.55 -28.41
C LYS A 3 -58.54 20.56 -26.96
N SER A 4 -57.87 19.47 -26.55
CA SER A 4 -57.05 19.46 -25.34
C SER A 4 -55.73 20.15 -25.64
N THR A 5 -55.44 21.24 -24.94
CA THR A 5 -54.12 21.86 -24.90
C THR A 5 -53.18 21.02 -24.05
N LEU A 6 -52.13 20.48 -24.67
CA LEU A 6 -51.04 19.76 -24.00
C LEU A 6 -50.19 20.75 -23.20
N THR A 7 -50.11 20.56 -21.88
CA THR A 7 -49.11 21.22 -21.03
C THR A 7 -47.86 20.34 -21.02
N LEU A 8 -46.76 20.82 -21.59
CA LEU A 8 -45.45 20.18 -21.51
C LEU A 8 -44.89 20.37 -20.09
N LEU A 9 -44.87 19.30 -19.29
CA LEU A 9 -44.06 19.23 -18.07
C LEU A 9 -42.62 18.94 -18.50
N ALA A 10 -41.77 19.97 -18.43
CA ALA A 10 -40.33 19.79 -18.54
C ALA A 10 -39.82 19.05 -17.28
N ALA A 11 -39.64 17.74 -17.40
CA ALA A 11 -38.95 16.94 -16.40
C ALA A 11 -37.45 17.28 -16.45
N SER A 12 -37.03 18.26 -15.66
CA SER A 12 -35.63 18.61 -15.48
C SER A 12 -34.95 17.49 -14.69
N CYS A 13 -34.31 16.55 -15.38
CA CYS A 13 -33.39 15.60 -14.77
C CYS A 13 -32.21 16.35 -14.18
N LEU A 14 -32.25 16.62 -12.88
CA LEU A 14 -31.09 17.01 -12.09
C LEU A 14 -30.13 15.82 -12.07
N ALA A 15 -29.23 15.75 -13.04
CA ALA A 15 -28.08 14.86 -13.01
C ALA A 15 -27.17 15.33 -11.87
N ALA A 16 -27.32 14.73 -10.69
CA ALA A 16 -26.38 14.92 -9.60
C ALA A 16 -25.02 14.35 -10.03
N PRO A 17 -23.91 15.09 -9.89
CA PRO A 17 -22.59 14.53 -10.17
C PRO A 17 -22.30 13.44 -9.14
N LEU A 18 -22.14 12.20 -9.63
CA LEU A 18 -21.56 11.10 -8.87
C LEU A 18 -20.10 11.46 -8.59
N PHE A 19 -19.85 12.20 -7.50
CA PHE A 19 -18.52 12.30 -6.93
C PHE A 19 -18.20 10.95 -6.29
N SER A 20 -17.64 10.05 -7.10
CA SER A 20 -16.97 8.87 -6.57
C SER A 20 -15.75 9.36 -5.78
N PRO A 21 -15.68 9.14 -4.45
CA PRO A 21 -14.44 9.39 -3.75
C PRO A 21 -13.41 8.44 -4.36
N LEU A 22 -12.32 9.00 -4.91
CA LEU A 22 -11.15 8.22 -5.24
C LEU A 22 -10.72 7.54 -3.95
N ALA A 23 -11.05 6.26 -3.80
CA ALA A 23 -10.45 5.43 -2.78
C ALA A 23 -8.95 5.49 -3.02
N ASN A 24 -8.23 6.20 -2.16
CA ASN A 24 -6.79 6.31 -2.22
C ASN A 24 -6.25 4.89 -1.99
N ALA A 25 -5.96 4.16 -3.06
CA ALA A 25 -5.33 2.85 -2.96
C ALA A 25 -4.06 3.02 -2.13
N ALA A 26 -3.84 2.15 -1.15
CA ALA A 26 -2.63 2.21 -0.35
C ALA A 26 -1.43 2.05 -1.30
N HIS A 27 -0.49 2.99 -1.25
CA HIS A 27 0.77 2.94 -2.00
C HIS A 27 1.89 2.54 -1.04
N PRO A 28 2.80 1.64 -1.40
CA PRO A 28 3.92 1.32 -0.52
C PRO A 28 4.81 2.54 -0.29
N SER A 29 5.69 2.43 0.71
CA SER A 29 6.67 3.45 1.13
C SER A 29 7.77 3.73 0.10
N PHE A 30 7.80 2.98 -1.01
CA PHE A 30 8.74 3.16 -2.12
C PHE A 30 8.01 3.55 -3.42
N ASP A 31 8.77 4.12 -4.35
CA ASP A 31 8.26 4.54 -5.65
C ASP A 31 8.01 3.32 -6.56
N CYS A 32 6.73 3.02 -6.79
CA CYS A 32 6.31 1.93 -7.66
C CYS A 32 6.80 2.07 -9.12
N ALA A 33 7.10 3.28 -9.59
CA ALA A 33 7.67 3.47 -10.93
C ALA A 33 9.12 2.97 -11.03
N LYS A 34 9.79 2.75 -9.88
CA LYS A 34 11.17 2.22 -9.79
C LYS A 34 11.21 0.75 -9.42
N ALA A 35 10.07 0.10 -9.22
CA ALA A 35 9.98 -1.31 -8.86
C ALA A 35 10.41 -2.21 -10.03
N THR A 36 11.54 -2.88 -9.90
CA THR A 36 12.06 -3.80 -10.93
C THR A 36 11.90 -5.26 -10.53
N HIS A 37 11.75 -5.56 -9.24
CA HIS A 37 11.51 -6.92 -8.75
C HIS A 37 10.03 -7.30 -8.79
N GLU A 38 9.73 -8.54 -9.18
CA GLU A 38 8.37 -9.10 -9.19
C GLU A 38 7.65 -8.94 -7.83
N VAL A 39 8.36 -9.18 -6.73
CA VAL A 39 7.84 -8.99 -5.37
C VAL A 39 7.41 -7.54 -5.12
N GLU A 40 8.22 -6.57 -5.54
CA GLU A 40 7.92 -5.13 -5.37
C GLU A 40 6.74 -4.71 -6.25
N GLN A 41 6.66 -5.24 -7.47
CA GLN A 41 5.52 -5.01 -8.35
C GLN A 41 4.21 -5.59 -7.78
N LEU A 42 4.28 -6.75 -7.11
CA LEU A 42 3.12 -7.33 -6.43
C LEU A 42 2.70 -6.45 -5.24
N ILE A 43 3.65 -5.98 -4.42
CA ILE A 43 3.38 -5.04 -3.32
C ILE A 43 2.71 -3.75 -3.85
N CYS A 44 3.15 -3.24 -5.00
CA CYS A 44 2.57 -2.05 -5.63
C CYS A 44 1.12 -2.21 -6.12
N LYS A 45 0.68 -3.44 -6.37
CA LYS A 45 -0.66 -3.74 -6.92
C LYS A 45 -1.64 -4.26 -5.88
N ASP A 46 -1.14 -4.57 -4.68
CA ASP A 46 -1.91 -5.17 -3.60
C ASP A 46 -2.00 -4.22 -2.40
N ALA A 47 -3.21 -3.79 -2.07
CA ALA A 47 -3.45 -2.80 -1.02
C ALA A 47 -3.08 -3.31 0.38
N ASP A 48 -3.25 -4.62 0.65
CA ASP A 48 -2.90 -5.21 1.94
C ASP A 48 -1.37 -5.25 2.12
N LEU A 49 -0.64 -5.65 1.08
CA LEU A 49 0.82 -5.66 1.09
C LEU A 49 1.40 -4.26 1.15
N ALA A 50 0.82 -3.30 0.42
CA ALA A 50 1.22 -1.90 0.49
C ALA A 50 1.02 -1.30 1.90
N ALA A 51 -0.10 -1.60 2.56
CA ALA A 51 -0.35 -1.14 3.93
C ALA A 51 0.64 -1.74 4.95
N LEU A 52 1.03 -3.01 4.77
CA LEU A 52 2.08 -3.63 5.58
C LEU A 52 3.45 -2.97 5.36
N ASP A 53 3.78 -2.64 4.11
CA ASP A 53 5.01 -1.92 3.78
C ASP A 53 5.05 -0.53 4.44
N GLN A 54 3.97 0.25 4.35
CA GLN A 54 3.83 1.53 5.05
C GLN A 54 4.02 1.38 6.56
N SER A 55 3.31 0.41 7.17
CA SER A 55 3.39 0.16 8.61
C SER A 55 4.81 -0.14 9.07
N LEU A 56 5.53 -0.96 8.31
CA LEU A 56 6.92 -1.28 8.59
C LEU A 56 7.83 -0.05 8.43
N ALA A 57 7.62 0.76 7.39
CA ALA A 57 8.41 1.96 7.15
C ALA A 57 8.25 3.00 8.27
N GLU A 58 7.03 3.21 8.77
CA GLU A 58 6.75 4.10 9.90
C GLU A 58 7.42 3.63 11.20
N LEU A 59 7.31 2.33 11.50
CA LEU A 59 7.97 1.71 12.66
C LEU A 59 9.49 1.85 12.56
N TYR A 60 10.06 1.52 11.40
CA TYR A 60 11.49 1.63 11.15
C TYR A 60 11.98 3.08 11.32
N ALA A 61 11.25 4.07 10.77
CA ALA A 61 11.58 5.48 10.93
C ALA A 61 11.53 5.92 12.40
N THR A 62 10.59 5.39 13.17
CA THR A 62 10.48 5.65 14.61
C THR A 62 11.67 5.07 15.37
N LEU A 63 12.02 3.81 15.14
CA LEU A 63 13.18 3.18 15.76
C LEU A 63 14.49 3.89 15.41
N MET A 64 14.65 4.30 14.15
CA MET A 64 15.83 5.04 13.71
C MET A 64 16.05 6.35 14.48
N LYS A 65 14.98 7.04 14.89
CA LYS A 65 15.08 8.27 15.70
C LYS A 65 15.52 8.01 17.14
N HIS A 66 15.16 6.85 17.70
CA HIS A 66 15.46 6.50 19.09
C HIS A 66 16.74 5.64 19.24
N THR A 67 17.22 5.06 18.15
CA THR A 67 18.45 4.25 18.12
C THR A 67 19.68 5.15 18.23
N PRO A 68 20.64 4.86 19.15
CA PRO A 68 21.89 5.61 19.24
C PRO A 68 22.63 5.68 17.90
N ALA A 69 23.24 6.81 17.59
CA ALA A 69 23.90 7.04 16.30
C ALA A 69 24.94 5.95 15.95
N SER A 70 25.65 5.41 16.94
CA SER A 70 26.60 4.31 16.77
C SER A 70 25.98 2.99 16.31
N GLN A 71 24.69 2.77 16.57
CA GLN A 71 23.95 1.55 16.23
C GLN A 71 23.09 1.70 14.97
N GLN A 72 22.79 2.93 14.54
CA GLN A 72 21.98 3.20 13.35
C GLN A 72 22.54 2.56 12.07
N GLY A 73 23.87 2.44 11.94
CA GLY A 73 24.51 1.77 10.81
C GLY A 73 24.18 0.28 10.73
N ALA A 74 24.10 -0.39 11.88
CA ALA A 74 23.71 -1.80 11.98
C ALA A 74 22.24 -1.97 11.60
N LEU A 75 21.34 -1.17 12.19
CA LEU A 75 19.90 -1.22 11.91
C LEU A 75 19.58 -0.95 10.42
N LYS A 76 20.28 -0.01 9.77
CA LYS A 76 20.19 0.19 8.31
C LYS A 76 20.62 -1.03 7.52
N THR A 77 21.68 -1.70 7.95
CA THR A 77 22.23 -2.88 7.25
C THR A 77 21.30 -4.07 7.38
N GLU A 78 20.76 -4.30 8.57
CA GLU A 78 19.74 -5.31 8.82
C GLU A 78 18.50 -5.07 7.97
N GLN A 79 17.98 -3.84 7.93
CA GLN A 79 16.79 -3.52 7.13
C GLN A 79 17.01 -3.75 5.62
N ARG A 80 18.18 -3.38 5.08
CA ARG A 80 18.54 -3.68 3.67
C ARG A 80 18.66 -5.18 3.43
N GLY A 81 19.22 -5.93 4.38
CA GLY A 81 19.30 -7.38 4.32
C GLY A 81 17.92 -8.02 4.28
N TRP A 82 17.02 -7.57 5.16
CA TRP A 82 15.63 -8.02 5.19
C TRP A 82 14.89 -7.74 3.88
N VAL A 83 15.04 -6.55 3.28
CA VAL A 83 14.42 -6.24 1.97
C VAL A 83 14.84 -7.25 0.89
N LYS A 84 16.12 -7.63 0.86
CA LYS A 84 16.61 -8.67 -0.06
C LYS A 84 15.97 -10.03 0.24
N GLY A 85 15.89 -10.41 1.51
CA GLY A 85 15.25 -11.65 1.96
C GLY A 85 13.76 -11.71 1.58
N ARG A 86 12.99 -10.65 1.84
CA ARG A 86 11.59 -10.53 1.38
C ARG A 86 11.49 -10.72 -0.13
N ASN A 87 12.41 -10.14 -0.90
CA ASN A 87 12.38 -10.27 -2.35
C ASN A 87 12.60 -11.72 -2.81
N ASP A 88 13.22 -12.61 -2.03
CA ASP A 88 13.32 -14.05 -2.36
C ASP A 88 11.96 -14.77 -2.40
N CYS A 89 10.88 -14.16 -1.90
CA CYS A 89 9.52 -14.66 -2.07
C CYS A 89 9.11 -14.87 -3.54
N TRP A 90 9.85 -14.34 -4.53
CA TRP A 90 9.65 -14.67 -5.95
C TRP A 90 9.76 -16.18 -6.22
N LYS A 91 10.50 -16.92 -5.38
CA LYS A 91 10.69 -18.37 -5.48
C LYS A 91 9.53 -19.18 -4.90
N ALA A 92 8.64 -18.54 -4.13
CA ALA A 92 7.54 -19.24 -3.47
C ALA A 92 6.41 -19.58 -4.45
N ASP A 93 5.75 -20.71 -4.19
CA ASP A 93 4.50 -21.07 -4.87
C ASP A 93 3.40 -20.06 -4.52
N ASP A 94 3.23 -19.76 -3.22
CA ASP A 94 2.39 -18.65 -2.73
C ASP A 94 3.23 -17.41 -2.43
N LYS A 95 3.49 -16.61 -3.47
CA LYS A 95 4.25 -15.36 -3.38
C LYS A 95 3.59 -14.36 -2.44
N HIS A 96 2.28 -14.18 -2.55
CA HIS A 96 1.53 -13.22 -1.74
C HIS A 96 1.60 -13.60 -0.25
N GLY A 97 1.34 -14.86 0.09
CA GLY A 97 1.45 -15.36 1.45
C GLY A 97 2.86 -15.23 2.03
N CYS A 98 3.89 -15.55 1.23
CA CYS A 98 5.29 -15.36 1.62
C CYS A 98 5.58 -13.89 1.97
N ILE A 99 5.23 -12.95 1.08
CA ILE A 99 5.48 -11.51 1.32
C ILE A 99 4.75 -11.03 2.57
N LYS A 100 3.48 -11.42 2.74
CA LYS A 100 2.69 -11.07 3.92
C LYS A 100 3.32 -11.59 5.21
N ALA A 101 3.86 -12.80 5.20
CA ALA A 101 4.56 -13.39 6.34
C ALA A 101 5.86 -12.64 6.67
N GLU A 102 6.66 -12.31 5.66
CA GLU A 102 7.92 -11.56 5.82
C GLU A 102 7.69 -10.18 6.46
N TYR A 103 6.69 -9.42 6.00
CA TYR A 103 6.34 -8.14 6.63
C TYR A 103 5.92 -8.31 8.08
N LYS A 104 5.00 -9.25 8.37
CA LYS A 104 4.50 -9.46 9.72
C LYS A 104 5.60 -9.88 10.68
N SER A 105 6.48 -10.79 10.24
CA SER A 105 7.64 -11.23 11.01
C SER A 105 8.55 -10.06 11.35
N ARG A 106 8.93 -9.25 10.35
CA ARG A 106 9.80 -8.10 10.57
C ARG A 106 9.18 -7.01 11.44
N ILE A 107 7.89 -6.74 11.27
CA ILE A 107 7.17 -5.78 12.12
C ILE A 107 7.20 -6.24 13.58
N ASN A 108 6.98 -7.53 13.84
CA ASN A 108 7.04 -8.06 15.20
C ASN A 108 8.47 -7.98 15.77
N GLU A 109 9.47 -8.40 15.00
CA GLU A 109 10.89 -8.29 15.39
C GLU A 109 11.28 -6.85 15.76
N LEU A 110 10.80 -5.86 14.99
CA LEU A 110 11.09 -4.45 15.25
C LEU A 110 10.30 -3.89 16.44
N LYS A 111 9.10 -4.40 16.73
CA LYS A 111 8.32 -4.01 17.92
C LYS A 111 8.93 -4.49 19.23
N ASP A 112 9.67 -5.59 19.19
CA ASP A 112 10.30 -6.22 20.36
C ASP A 112 11.70 -5.65 20.69
N ARG A 113 12.13 -4.60 19.97
CA ARG A 113 13.44 -3.95 20.15
C ARG A 113 13.44 -2.83 21.18
#